data_AF-A0A1Y6FX70-F1
#
_entry.id   AF-A0A1Y6FX70-F1
#
_cell.length_a   1.000
_cell.length_b   1.000
_cell.length_c   1.000
_cell.angle_alpha   90.00
_cell.angle_beta   90.00
_cell.angle_gamma   90.00
#
_symmetry.space_group_name_H-M   'P 1'
#
loop_
_entity.id
_entity.type
_entity.pdbx_description
1 polymer ?
#
loop_
_entity_poly.entity_id
_entity_poly.type
_entity_poly.pdbx_seq_one_letter_code
_entity_poly.pdbx_strand_id
1 'polypeptide(L)'
;MCGIDFVMAVTHKEAAKADKYVHFDERIHQYLLKQAIQQKGQNFDLLLNIKPYGTEIIYTKDIPKLIKICETLFSKYDLNDDWGQKIKSFAKELNDMCEEAIKLKKHLYAIGD
;
A
#
# COMPACT_ATOMS: atom_id res chain seq x y z
N MET A 1 -11.87 -11.26 2.06
CA MET A 1 -12.45 -9.94 1.72
C MET A 1 -11.53 -9.45 0.63
N CYS A 2 -12.04 -9.24 -0.59
CA CYS A 2 -11.16 -8.96 -1.72
C CYS A 2 -10.29 -7.72 -1.46
N GLY A 3 -9.04 -7.79 -1.86
CA GLY A 3 -8.06 -6.74 -1.62
C GLY A 3 -6.66 -7.17 -2.02
N ILE A 4 -5.69 -6.37 -1.62
CA ILE A 4 -4.27 -6.65 -1.85
C ILE A 4 -3.55 -6.71 -0.50
N ASP A 5 -2.87 -7.81 -0.23
CA ASP A 5 -2.02 -7.95 0.95
C ASP A 5 -0.58 -7.59 0.62
N PHE A 6 -0.04 -6.61 1.34
CA PHE A 6 1.37 -6.26 1.28
C PHE A 6 2.16 -7.06 2.29
N VAL A 7 3.20 -7.76 1.84
CA VAL A 7 4.11 -8.54 2.70
C VAL A 7 5.56 -8.23 2.40
N MET A 8 6.43 -8.33 3.41
CA MET A 8 7.87 -8.16 3.23
C MET A 8 8.55 -9.49 2.96
N ALA A 9 9.31 -9.57 1.87
CA ALA A 9 10.07 -10.77 1.55
C ALA A 9 11.25 -10.49 0.63
N VAL A 10 12.21 -11.41 0.57
CA VAL A 10 13.28 -11.44 -0.44
C VAL A 10 12.86 -12.31 -1.62
N THR A 11 12.09 -13.39 -1.38
CA THR A 11 11.68 -14.36 -2.40
C THR A 11 10.18 -14.64 -2.38
N HIS A 12 9.62 -15.10 -3.49
CA HIS A 12 8.22 -15.56 -3.56
C HIS A 12 7.87 -16.62 -2.51
N LYS A 13 8.80 -17.53 -2.20
CA LYS A 13 8.60 -18.59 -1.20
C LYS A 13 8.48 -18.03 0.22
N GLU A 14 9.21 -16.96 0.52
CA GLU A 14 9.11 -16.27 1.79
C GLU A 14 7.82 -15.44 1.85
N ALA A 15 7.47 -14.74 0.76
CA ALA A 15 6.22 -13.99 0.67
C ALA A 15 4.98 -14.87 0.90
N ALA A 16 4.95 -16.07 0.30
CA ALA A 16 3.85 -17.03 0.46
C ALA A 16 3.72 -17.62 1.89
N LYS A 17 4.70 -17.38 2.77
CA LYS A 17 4.72 -17.85 4.16
C LYS A 17 4.75 -16.68 5.16
N ALA A 18 4.54 -15.45 4.69
CA ALA A 18 4.61 -14.28 5.54
C ALA A 18 3.35 -14.20 6.42
N ASP A 19 3.56 -14.19 7.75
CA ASP A 19 2.46 -14.06 8.71
C ASP A 19 2.05 -12.59 8.94
N LYS A 20 2.96 -11.66 8.65
CA LYS A 20 2.74 -10.21 8.79
C LYS A 20 2.43 -9.60 7.43
N TYR A 21 1.24 -9.02 7.32
CA TYR A 21 0.78 -8.32 6.13
C TYR A 21 0.10 -6.98 6.50
N VAL A 22 0.01 -6.07 5.53
CA VAL A 22 -0.89 -4.92 5.58
C VAL A 22 -1.95 -5.12 4.50
N HIS A 23 -3.22 -5.17 4.91
CA HIS A 23 -4.33 -5.38 4.00
C HIS A 23 -4.78 -4.07 3.36
N PHE A 24 -4.85 -4.05 2.04
CA PHE A 24 -5.43 -2.96 1.26
C PHE A 24 -6.82 -3.37 0.76
N ASP A 25 -7.83 -3.01 1.56
CA ASP A 25 -9.25 -3.32 1.29
C ASP A 25 -9.69 -2.70 -0.05
N GLU A 26 -10.37 -3.50 -0.89
CA GLU A 26 -10.85 -3.08 -2.21
C GLU A 26 -11.68 -1.78 -2.14
N ARG A 27 -12.46 -1.57 -1.08
CA ARG A 27 -13.28 -0.37 -0.94
C ARG A 27 -12.42 0.87 -0.70
N ILE A 28 -11.31 0.75 0.03
CA ILE A 28 -10.32 1.83 0.18
C ILE A 28 -9.66 2.11 -1.17
N HIS A 29 -9.27 1.07 -1.91
CA HIS A 29 -8.70 1.21 -3.25
C HIS A 29 -9.65 1.94 -4.21
N GLN A 30 -10.91 1.50 -4.31
CA GLN A 30 -11.93 2.12 -5.15
C GLN A 30 -12.21 3.58 -4.74
N TYR A 31 -12.22 3.87 -3.44
CA TYR A 31 -12.40 5.23 -2.93
C TYR A 31 -11.25 6.15 -3.35
N LEU A 32 -10.00 5.71 -3.14
CA LEU A 32 -8.81 6.47 -3.52
C LEU A 32 -8.73 6.69 -5.04
N LEU A 33 -9.11 5.68 -5.83
CA LEU A 33 -9.14 5.76 -7.29
C LEU A 33 -10.16 6.79 -7.78
N LYS A 34 -11.37 6.82 -7.21
CA LYS A 34 -12.37 7.88 -7.50
C LYS A 34 -11.83 9.27 -7.18
N GLN A 35 -11.17 9.43 -6.04
CA GLN A 35 -10.58 10.71 -5.62
C GLN A 35 -9.44 11.15 -6.54
N ALA A 36 -8.57 10.23 -6.96
CA ALA A 36 -7.45 10.52 -7.87
C ALA A 36 -7.94 10.96 -9.26
N ILE A 37 -9.00 10.34 -9.79
CA ILE A 37 -9.62 10.74 -11.08
C ILE A 37 -10.21 12.15 -10.99
N GLN A 38 -10.86 12.49 -9.88
CA GLN A 38 -11.47 13.80 -9.68
C GLN A 38 -10.45 14.90 -9.45
N GLN A 39 -9.32 14.58 -8.81
CA GLN A 39 -8.26 15.54 -8.47
C GLN A 39 -7.09 15.38 -9.44
N LYS A 40 -7.20 16.03 -10.60
CA LYS A 40 -6.12 16.10 -11.61
C LYS A 40 -4.80 16.51 -10.95
N GLY A 41 -3.84 15.59 -10.87
CA GLY A 41 -2.46 15.88 -10.43
C GLY A 41 -1.93 15.05 -9.26
N GLN A 42 -2.74 14.22 -8.60
CA GLN A 42 -2.22 13.31 -7.57
C GLN A 42 -1.76 12.00 -8.19
N ASN A 43 -0.45 11.76 -8.13
CA ASN A 43 0.15 10.53 -8.62
C ASN A 43 0.27 9.51 -7.47
N PHE A 44 -0.72 8.63 -7.37
CA PHE A 44 -0.67 7.45 -6.51
C PHE A 44 -0.46 6.17 -7.33
N ASP A 45 0.13 6.28 -8.52
CA ASP A 45 0.17 5.22 -9.52
C ASP A 45 0.80 3.94 -8.99
N LEU A 46 1.86 4.04 -8.17
CA LEU A 46 2.55 2.89 -7.58
C LEU A 46 1.65 2.08 -6.63
N LEU A 47 0.66 2.71 -6.00
CA LEU A 47 -0.30 2.06 -5.11
C LEU A 47 -1.58 1.64 -5.84
N LEU A 48 -2.09 2.49 -6.74
CA LEU A 48 -3.40 2.28 -7.37
C LEU A 48 -3.36 1.40 -8.62
N ASN A 49 -2.23 1.31 -9.32
CA ASN A 49 -2.09 0.48 -10.51
C ASN A 49 -1.70 -0.97 -10.21
N ILE A 50 -1.54 -1.31 -8.92
CA ILE A 50 -1.29 -2.69 -8.51
C ILE A 50 -2.50 -3.53 -8.94
N LYS A 51 -2.21 -4.62 -9.66
CA LYS A 51 -3.27 -5.48 -10.16
C LYS A 51 -3.91 -6.20 -8.98
N PRO A 52 -5.26 -6.19 -8.87
CA PRO A 52 -5.96 -6.89 -7.80
C PRO A 52 -5.87 -8.42 -7.93
N TYR A 53 -5.40 -8.93 -9.07
CA TYR A 53 -5.19 -10.36 -9.29
C TYR A 53 -3.70 -10.66 -9.53
N GLY A 54 -3.16 -11.60 -8.74
CA GLY A 54 -1.79 -12.08 -8.87
C GLY A 54 -0.83 -11.42 -7.89
N THR A 55 0.47 -11.51 -8.19
CA THR A 55 1.53 -11.01 -7.32
C THR A 55 2.40 -9.99 -8.05
N GLU A 56 2.57 -8.83 -7.45
CA GLU A 56 3.46 -7.78 -7.93
C GLU A 56 4.56 -7.49 -6.91
N ILE A 57 5.77 -7.16 -7.39
CA ILE A 57 6.92 -6.89 -6.52
C ILE A 57 7.25 -5.40 -6.59
N ILE A 58 7.19 -4.75 -5.44
CA ILE A 58 7.72 -3.41 -5.22
C ILE A 58 9.15 -3.56 -4.69
N TYR A 59 10.11 -3.41 -5.60
CA TYR A 59 11.53 -3.53 -5.26
C TYR A 59 11.97 -2.47 -4.26
N THR A 60 12.99 -2.78 -3.45
CA THR A 60 13.51 -1.89 -2.40
C THR A 60 13.87 -0.49 -2.91
N LYS A 61 14.30 -0.38 -4.18
CA LYS A 61 14.59 0.90 -4.84
C LYS A 61 13.37 1.82 -5.02
N ASP A 62 12.17 1.24 -5.10
CA ASP A 62 10.91 1.95 -5.33
C ASP A 62 10.12 2.16 -4.03
N ILE A 63 10.47 1.47 -2.94
CA ILE A 63 9.87 1.64 -1.60
C ILE A 63 9.89 3.12 -1.14
N PRO A 64 10.97 3.91 -1.32
CA PRO A 64 10.96 5.33 -0.96
C PRO A 64 9.87 6.15 -1.68
N LYS A 65 9.43 5.75 -2.88
CA LYS A 65 8.31 6.39 -3.57
C LYS A 65 6.97 6.01 -2.91
N LEU A 66 6.83 4.76 -2.48
CA LEU A 66 5.65 4.29 -1.77
C LEU A 66 5.48 4.98 -0.40
N ILE A 67 6.58 5.21 0.32
CA ILE A 67 6.58 5.99 1.56
C ILE A 67 6.00 7.39 1.32
N LYS A 68 6.47 8.11 0.30
CA LYS A 68 5.94 9.44 -0.05
C LYS A 68 4.45 9.44 -0.36
N ILE A 69 3.96 8.37 -1.02
CA ILE A 69 2.53 8.17 -1.25
C ILE A 69 1.79 8.02 0.09
N CYS A 70 2.30 7.18 0.99
CA CYS A 70 1.71 6.97 2.31
C CYS A 70 1.69 8.27 3.14
N GLU A 71 2.76 9.06 3.15
CA GLU A 71 2.81 10.37 3.81
C GLU A 71 1.81 11.37 3.22
N THR A 72 1.65 11.35 1.90
CA THR A 72 0.67 12.19 1.21
C THR A 72 -0.77 11.79 1.57
N LEU A 73 -1.05 10.47 1.62
CA LEU A 73 -2.35 9.98 2.07
C LEU A 73 -2.61 10.35 3.54
N PHE A 74 -1.62 10.14 4.40
CA PHE A 74 -1.75 10.44 5.82
C PHE A 74 -1.97 11.93 6.09
N SER A 75 -1.31 12.82 5.35
CA SER A 75 -1.50 14.27 5.52
C SER A 75 -2.80 14.79 4.90
N LYS A 76 -3.26 14.19 3.79
CA LYS A 76 -4.44 14.64 3.05
C LYS A 76 -5.77 14.35 3.76
N TYR A 77 -5.89 13.20 4.42
CA TYR A 77 -7.15 12.77 5.01
C TYR A 77 -7.25 13.17 6.48
N ASP A 78 -8.44 13.54 6.95
CA ASP A 78 -8.68 13.92 8.35
C ASP A 78 -9.26 12.76 9.17
N LEU A 79 -9.03 12.74 10.49
CA LEU A 79 -9.56 11.73 11.41
C LEU A 79 -11.05 11.94 11.73
N ASN A 80 -11.65 13.05 11.29
CA ASN A 80 -13.05 13.37 11.55
C ASN A 80 -14.05 12.63 10.64
N ASP A 81 -13.56 11.90 9.63
CA ASP A 81 -14.35 11.12 8.69
C ASP A 81 -13.95 9.63 8.73
N ASP A 82 -14.92 8.73 8.58
CA ASP A 82 -14.71 7.27 8.65
C ASP A 82 -13.74 6.77 7.57
N TRP A 83 -13.84 7.31 6.35
CA TRP A 83 -12.86 7.01 5.29
C TRP A 83 -11.49 7.56 5.62
N GLY A 84 -11.43 8.79 6.14
CA GLY A 84 -10.17 9.41 6.52
C GLY A 84 -9.42 8.64 7.61
N GLN A 85 -10.13 8.10 8.61
CA GLN A 85 -9.54 7.22 9.63
C GLN A 85 -8.99 5.94 9.02
N LYS A 86 -9.77 5.25 8.17
CA LYS A 86 -9.35 4.00 7.50
C LYS A 86 -8.13 4.20 6.62
N ILE A 87 -8.12 5.26 5.81
CA ILE A 87 -7.01 5.59 4.92
C ILE A 87 -5.76 5.96 5.74
N LYS A 88 -5.91 6.71 6.84
CA LYS A 88 -4.79 7.03 7.73
C LYS A 88 -4.19 5.80 8.40
N SER A 89 -5.02 4.87 8.91
CA SER A 89 -4.53 3.63 9.52
C SER A 89 -3.76 2.82 8.49
N PHE A 90 -4.35 2.59 7.32
CA PHE A 90 -3.73 1.88 6.21
C PHE A 90 -2.40 2.52 5.79
N ALA A 91 -2.39 3.84 5.55
CA ALA A 91 -1.20 4.56 5.12
C ALA A 91 -0.09 4.49 6.17
N LYS A 92 -0.44 4.57 7.46
CA LYS A 92 0.53 4.44 8.55
C LYS A 92 1.12 3.04 8.61
N GLU A 93 0.27 2.01 8.62
CA GLU A 93 0.71 0.62 8.69
C GLU A 93 1.61 0.23 7.50
N LEU A 94 1.22 0.66 6.29
CA LEU A 94 2.03 0.43 5.09
C LEU A 94 3.35 1.21 5.13
N ASN A 95 3.36 2.44 5.65
CA ASN A 95 4.59 3.22 5.82
C ASN A 95 5.55 2.54 6.82
N ASP A 96 5.06 2.15 7.99
CA ASP A 96 5.85 1.43 9.00
C ASP A 96 6.46 0.15 8.41
N MET A 97 5.69 -0.58 7.59
CA MET A 97 6.18 -1.76 6.86
C MET A 97 7.24 -1.39 5.80
N CYS A 98 7.06 -0.29 5.07
CA CYS A 98 8.04 0.19 4.09
C CYS A 98 9.39 0.54 4.75
N GLU A 99 9.35 1.25 5.87
CA GLU A 99 10.56 1.58 6.63
C GLU A 99 11.27 0.33 7.15
N GLU A 100 10.50 -0.64 7.67
CA GLU A 100 11.03 -1.92 8.12
C GLU A 100 11.66 -2.71 6.96
N ALA A 101 11.01 -2.72 5.79
CA ALA A 101 11.52 -3.37 4.58
C ALA A 101 12.86 -2.77 4.13
N ILE A 102 13.01 -1.44 4.18
CA ILE A 102 14.29 -0.77 3.88
C ILE A 102 15.37 -1.19 4.87
N LYS A 103 15.09 -1.15 6.18
CA LYS A 103 16.05 -1.54 7.24
C LYS A 103 16.52 -2.99 7.07
N LEU A 104 15.60 -3.89 6.73
CA LEU A 104 15.86 -5.32 6.54
C LEU A 104 16.33 -5.68 5.13
N LYS A 105 16.44 -4.71 4.22
CA LYS A 105 16.79 -4.91 2.80
C LYS A 105 15.86 -5.91 2.09
N LYS A 106 14.57 -5.89 2.43
CA LYS A 106 13.52 -6.72 1.80
C LYS A 106 12.76 -5.93 0.72
N HIS A 107 12.07 -6.66 -0.14
CA HIS A 107 11.07 -6.11 -1.07
C HIS A 107 9.68 -6.17 -0.44
N LEU A 108 8.75 -5.44 -1.03
CA LEU A 108 7.33 -5.59 -0.75
C LEU A 108 6.69 -6.40 -1.88
N TYR A 109 5.92 -7.42 -1.51
CA TYR A 109 5.08 -8.18 -2.41
C TYR A 109 3.64 -7.74 -2.18
N ALA A 110 2.97 -7.33 -3.24
CA ALA A 110 1.55 -7.06 -3.26
C ALA A 110 0.84 -8.30 -3.81
N ILE A 111 0.07 -8.98 -2.97
CA ILE A 111 -0.61 -10.24 -3.29
C ILE A 111 -2.10 -9.94 -3.36
N GLY A 112 -2.67 -9.98 -4.56
CA GLY A 112 -4.10 -9.86 -4.77
C GLY A 112 -4.84 -11.16 -4.49
N ASP A 113 -6.07 -11.02 -4.00
CA ASP A 113 -7.05 -12.12 -3.79
C ASP A 113 -7.61 -12.69 -5.11
#